data_AF-A0A919CPM3-F1
#
_entry.id   AF-A0A919CPM3-F1
#
_cell.length_a   1.000
_cell.length_b   1.000
_cell.length_c   1.000
_cell.angle_alpha   90.00
_cell.angle_beta   90.00
_cell.angle_gamma   90.00
#
_symmetry.space_group_name_H-M   'P 1'
#
loop_
_entity.id
_entity.type
_entity.pdbx_description
1 polymer ?
#
loop_
_entity_poly.entity_id
_entity_poly.type
_entity_poly.pdbx_seq_one_letter_code
_entity_poly.pdbx_strand_id
1 'polypeptide(L)' 'MRFLAFLLVLLVLLLGGGAAFLMTWDIPPPTAPVQKVIPNDRLPK' A
#
# COMPACT_ATOMS: atom_id res chain seq x y z
N MET A 1 25.65 21.82 0.40
CA MET A 1 25.77 21.07 -0.88
C MET A 1 25.72 19.56 -0.68
N ARG A 2 26.69 18.92 -0.01
CA ARG A 2 26.75 17.45 0.14
C ARG A 2 25.54 16.83 0.86
N PHE A 3 25.06 17.48 1.93
CA PHE A 3 23.89 17.04 2.68
C PHE A 3 22.60 17.09 1.85
N LEU A 4 22.39 18.18 1.09
CA LEU A 4 21.22 18.32 0.22
C LEU A 4 21.21 17.27 -0.90
N ALA A 5 22.38 17.00 -1.50
CA ALA A 5 22.51 15.93 -2.48
C ALA A 5 22.14 14.56 -1.89
N PHE A 6 22.56 14.28 -0.65
CA PHE A 6 22.20 13.05 0.05
C PHE A 6 20.68 12.93 0.27
N LEU A 7 20.02 14.01 0.69
CA LEU A 7 18.57 14.03 0.86
C LEU A 7 17.82 13.80 -0.45
N LEU A 8 18.30 14.39 -1.55
CA LEU A 8 17.70 14.18 -2.87
C LEU A 8 17.84 12.74 -3.34
N VAL A 9 19.00 12.12 -3.14
CA VAL A 9 19.21 10.69 -3.45
C VAL A 9 18.28 9.82 -2.62
N LEU A 10 18.16 10.10 -1.31
CA LEU A 10 17.27 9.35 -0.42
C LEU A 10 15.81 9.47 -0.86
N LEU A 11 15.38 10.67 -1.24
CA LEU A 11 14.03 10.92 -1.74
C LEU A 11 13.76 10.12 -3.02
N VAL A 12 14.68 10.13 -3.98
CA VAL A 12 14.57 9.36 -5.22
C VAL A 12 14.50 7.86 -4.94
N LEU A 13 15.29 7.34 -4.00
CA LEU A 13 15.24 5.94 -3.60
C LEU A 13 13.92 5.55 -2.94
N LEU A 14 13.38 6.40 -2.06
CA LEU A 14 12.09 6.19 -1.41
C LEU A 14 10.94 6.16 -2.43
N LEU A 15 10.89 7.17 -3.31
CA LEU A 15 9.82 7.28 -4.30
C LEU A 15 9.94 6.21 -5.39
N GLY A 16 11.14 6.02 -5.94
CA GLY A 16 11.39 5.03 -6.98
C GLY A 16 11.24 3.60 -6.47
N GLY A 17 11.83 3.29 -5.31
CA GLY A 17 11.70 1.99 -4.66
C GLY A 17 10.26 1.69 -4.23
N GLY A 18 9.56 2.67 -3.65
CA GLY A 18 8.15 2.55 -3.28
C GLY A 18 7.24 2.33 -4.49
N ALA A 19 7.46 3.08 -5.57
CA ALA A 19 6.71 2.90 -6.81
C ALA A 19 6.95 1.51 -7.43
N ALA A 20 8.21 1.08 -7.53
CA ALA A 20 8.56 -0.25 -8.04
C ALA A 20 7.95 -1.37 -7.19
N PHE A 21 8.01 -1.23 -5.86
CA PHE A 21 7.38 -2.18 -4.94
C PHE A 21 5.87 -2.28 -5.16
N LEU A 22 5.16 -1.15 -5.23
CA LEU A 22 3.71 -1.15 -5.46
C LEU A 22 3.30 -1.67 -6.84
N MET A 23 4.11 -1.45 -7.87
CA MET A 23 3.84 -1.97 -9.22
C MET A 23 4.08 -3.47 -9.34
N THR A 24 4.96 -4.04 -8.53
CA THR A 24 5.41 -5.43 -8.66
C THR A 24 4.81 -6.37 -7.63
N TRP A 25 4.39 -5.84 -6.47
CA TRP A 25 3.92 -6.67 -5.38
C TRP A 25 2.46 -7.07 -5.56
N ASP A 26 2.25 -8.37 -5.77
CA ASP A 26 0.93 -9.00 -5.65
C ASP A 26 0.61 -9.25 -4.18
N ILE A 27 -0.39 -8.55 -3.64
CA ILE A 27 -0.77 -8.65 -2.23
C ILE A 27 -1.49 -9.99 -2.03
N PRO A 28 -0.97 -10.88 -1.17
CA PRO A 28 -1.58 -12.17 -0.97
C PRO A 28 -2.98 -12.03 -0.34
N PRO A 29 -3.89 -12.98 -0.63
CA PRO A 29 -5.21 -12.98 -0.01
C PRO A 29 -5.12 -13.16 1.52
N PRO A 30 -6.13 -12.72 2.27
CA PRO A 30 -6.21 -12.97 3.71
C PRO A 30 -6.11 -14.47 4.02
N THR A 31 -5.29 -14.84 5.01
CA THR A 31 -5.14 -16.23 5.46
C THR A 31 -6.25 -16.68 6.41
N ALA A 32 -7.04 -15.74 6.93
CA ALA A 32 -8.14 -15.98 7.85
C ALA A 32 -9.49 -15.54 7.26
N PRO A 33 -10.61 -16.20 7.63
CA PRO A 33 -11.94 -15.80 7.18
C PRO A 33 -12.26 -14.35 7.55
N VAL A 34 -12.70 -13.58 6.55
CA VAL A 34 -13.18 -12.20 6.75
C VAL A 34 -14.67 -12.24 7.05
N GLN A 35 -15.06 -11.89 8.27
CA GLN A 35 -16.47 -11.73 8.63
C GLN A 35 -16.96 -10.34 8.22
N LYS A 36 -17.87 -10.28 7.25
CA LYS A 36 -18.52 -9.03 6.83
C LYS A 36 -19.88 -8.92 7.49
N VAL A 37 -20.04 -7.95 8.38
CA VAL A 37 -21.35 -7.61 8.95
C VAL A 37 -22.12 -6.79 7.92
N ILE A 38 -23.24 -7.32 7.42
CA ILE A 38 -24.17 -6.59 6.56
C ILE A 38 -25.22 -5.94 7.47
N PRO A 39 -25.29 -4.60 7.52
CA PRO A 39 -26.36 -3.91 8.23
C PRO A 39 -27.76 -4.35 7.73
N ASN A 40 -28.69 -4.57 8.67
CA ASN A 40 -30.02 -5.13 8.38
C ASN A 40 -30.86 -4.26 7.43
N ASP A 41 -30.64 -2.94 7.45
CA ASP A 41 -31.24 -1.95 6.56
C ASP A 41 -30.81 -2.07 5.10
N ARG A 42 -29.73 -2.82 4.81
CA ARG A 42 -29.24 -3.11 3.45
C ARG A 42 -29.75 -4.42 2.87
N LEU A 43 -30.60 -5.15 3.59
CA LEU A 43 -31.19 -6.41 3.12
C LEU A 43 -32.54 -6.14 2.44
N PRO A 44 -32.84 -6.81 1.31
CA PRO A 44 -34.19 -6.78 0.71
C PRO A 44 -35.24 -7.35 1.69
N LYS A 45 -36.47 -6.85 1.59
CA LYS A 45 -37.63 -7.40 2.33
C LYS A 45 -38.22 -8.61 1.63
#